data_AF-A0A0J7YPM2-F1
#
_entry.id   AF-A0A0J7YPM2-F1
#
_cell.length_a   1.000
_cell.length_b   1.000
_cell.length_c   1.000
_cell.angle_alpha   90.00
_cell.angle_beta   90.00
_cell.angle_gamma   90.00
#
_symmetry.space_group_name_H-M   'P 1'
#
loop_
_entity.id
_entity.type
_entity.pdbx_description
1 polymer ?
#
loop_
_entity_poly.entity_id
_entity_poly.type
_entity_poly.pdbx_seq_one_letter_code
_entity_poly.pdbx_strand_id
1 'polypeptide(L)'
;MFAQAAALSFDSAVRKSMAPAVLSVLAAGVTDAYAQARTALRSQPDLAKWLSKSDFIDEKFLSYQIGCFESASHYWQSEKDQADCKYGVVIARLQLSQLLSQSVASSEPALESSRNARKKLDDIVSSKLKTAIYDNDTIYHYSV
;
A
#
# COMPACT_ATOMS: atom_id res chain seq x y z
N MET A 1 -17.63 -5.09 -1.97
CA MET A 1 -17.48 -5.54 -3.38
C MET A 1 -16.75 -4.51 -4.24
N PHE A 2 -17.12 -3.22 -4.24
CA PHE A 2 -16.42 -2.19 -5.04
C PHE A 2 -14.90 -2.11 -4.77
N ALA A 3 -14.48 -2.07 -3.49
CA ALA A 3 -13.06 -2.03 -3.13
C ALA A 3 -12.24 -3.23 -3.66
N GLN A 4 -12.84 -4.43 -3.64
CA GLN A 4 -12.21 -5.65 -4.18
C GLN A 4 -12.10 -5.61 -5.71
N ALA A 5 -13.11 -5.07 -6.40
CA ALA A 5 -13.05 -4.88 -7.85
C ALA A 5 -11.97 -3.85 -8.24
N ALA A 6 -11.82 -2.78 -7.46
CA ALA A 6 -10.75 -1.81 -7.63
C ALA A 6 -9.37 -2.46 -7.40
N ALA A 7 -9.21 -3.30 -6.38
CA ALA A 7 -7.98 -4.05 -6.12
C ALA A 7 -7.60 -4.99 -7.28
N LEU A 8 -8.57 -5.69 -7.88
CA LEU A 8 -8.34 -6.52 -9.07
C LEU A 8 -7.96 -5.69 -10.29
N SER A 9 -8.56 -4.51 -10.44
CA SER A 9 -8.22 -3.58 -11.51
C SER A 9 -6.80 -3.06 -11.38
N PHE A 10 -6.37 -2.77 -10.14
CA PHE A 10 -4.98 -2.43 -9.83
C PHE A 10 -4.02 -3.58 -10.17
N ASP A 11 -4.29 -4.82 -9.76
CA ASP A 11 -3.44 -5.98 -10.11
C ASP A 11 -3.34 -6.14 -11.64
N SER A 12 -4.46 -6.00 -12.36
CA SER A 12 -4.42 -6.01 -13.83
C SER A 12 -3.57 -4.87 -14.41
N ALA A 13 -3.60 -3.68 -13.81
CA ALA A 13 -2.80 -2.54 -14.28
C ALA A 13 -1.30 -2.76 -14.05
N VAL A 14 -0.93 -3.34 -12.91
CA VAL A 14 0.45 -3.74 -12.60
C VAL A 14 0.96 -4.77 -13.63
N ARG A 15 0.16 -5.80 -13.93
CA ARG A 15 0.52 -6.84 -14.92
C ARG A 15 0.63 -6.30 -16.34
N LYS A 16 -0.11 -5.23 -16.66
CA LYS A 16 -0.04 -4.52 -17.95
C LYS A 16 1.07 -3.47 -18.00
N SER A 17 1.87 -3.36 -16.93
CA SER A 17 2.99 -2.40 -16.84
C SER A 17 2.56 -0.95 -17.12
N MET A 18 1.42 -0.54 -16.55
CA MET A 18 0.96 0.84 -16.67
C MET A 18 1.94 1.82 -15.99
N ALA A 19 1.88 3.09 -16.38
CA ALA A 19 2.77 4.11 -15.85
C ALA A 19 2.66 4.22 -14.30
N PRO A 20 3.79 4.42 -13.58
CA PRO A 20 3.78 4.47 -12.11
C PRO A 20 2.82 5.50 -11.52
N ALA A 21 2.65 6.66 -12.17
CA ALA A 21 1.66 7.67 -11.78
C ALA A 21 0.23 7.09 -11.72
N VAL A 22 -0.15 6.29 -12.73
CA VAL A 22 -1.47 5.66 -12.80
C VAL A 22 -1.60 4.60 -11.71
N LEU A 23 -0.56 3.79 -11.50
CA LEU A 23 -0.56 2.76 -10.46
C LEU A 23 -0.70 3.36 -9.06
N SER A 24 -0.04 4.48 -8.78
CA SER A 24 -0.18 5.20 -7.52
C SER A 24 -1.62 5.68 -7.29
N VAL A 25 -2.22 6.33 -8.30
CA VAL A 25 -3.61 6.82 -8.20
C VAL A 25 -4.60 5.67 -8.05
N LEU A 26 -4.41 4.56 -8.77
CA LEU A 26 -5.26 3.38 -8.63
C LEU A 26 -5.14 2.78 -7.21
N ALA A 27 -3.92 2.65 -6.68
CA ALA A 27 -3.72 2.15 -5.32
C ALA A 27 -4.38 3.08 -4.27
N ALA A 28 -4.23 4.40 -4.42
CA ALA A 28 -4.91 5.37 -3.56
C ALA A 28 -6.44 5.24 -3.63
N GLY A 29 -7.01 5.08 -4.83
CA GLY A 29 -8.45 4.86 -5.01
C GLY A 29 -8.94 3.56 -4.35
N VAL A 30 -8.11 2.50 -4.33
CA VAL A 30 -8.41 1.27 -3.59
C VAL A 30 -8.41 1.54 -2.08
N THR A 31 -7.41 2.27 -1.57
CA THR A 31 -7.34 2.70 -0.17
C THR A 31 -8.61 3.45 0.23
N ASP A 32 -9.05 4.42 -0.56
CA ASP A 32 -10.27 5.21 -0.31
C ASP A 32 -11.52 4.33 -0.28
N ALA A 33 -11.64 3.36 -1.21
CA ALA A 33 -12.76 2.44 -1.23
C ALA A 33 -12.83 1.55 0.03
N TYR A 34 -11.68 1.06 0.52
CA TYR A 34 -11.62 0.33 1.79
C TYR A 34 -11.86 1.23 3.00
N ALA A 35 -11.39 2.48 2.98
CA ALA A 35 -11.63 3.45 4.04
C ALA A 35 -13.12 3.79 4.15
N GLN A 36 -13.82 3.99 3.03
CA GLN A 36 -15.27 4.17 3.01
C GLN A 36 -16.01 2.95 3.58
N ALA A 37 -15.60 1.73 3.19
CA ALA A 37 -16.17 0.51 3.75
C ALA A 37 -15.95 0.41 5.26
N ARG A 38 -14.77 0.80 5.77
CA ARG A 38 -14.47 0.82 7.20
C ARG A 38 -15.32 1.86 7.95
N THR A 39 -15.48 3.05 7.38
CA THR A 39 -16.32 4.11 7.96
C THR A 39 -17.79 3.66 8.02
N ALA A 40 -18.29 3.04 6.96
CA ALA A 40 -19.64 2.48 6.94
C ALA A 40 -19.82 1.39 8.01
N LEU A 41 -18.84 0.49 8.17
CA LEU A 41 -18.85 -0.54 9.21
C LEU A 41 -18.89 0.07 10.62
N ARG A 42 -18.05 1.07 10.89
CA ARG A 42 -18.01 1.79 12.18
C ARG A 42 -19.31 2.52 12.50
N SER A 43 -20.04 2.97 11.47
CA SER A 43 -21.35 3.62 11.65
C SER A 43 -22.46 2.64 12.07
N GLN A 44 -22.22 1.32 12.00
CA GLN A 44 -23.18 0.28 12.34
C GLN A 44 -22.56 -0.72 13.36
N PRO A 45 -22.54 -0.38 14.66
CA PRO A 45 -21.87 -1.19 15.69
C PRO A 45 -22.40 -2.63 15.80
N ASP A 46 -23.70 -2.83 15.62
CA ASP A 46 -24.31 -4.17 15.68
C ASP A 46 -23.86 -5.05 14.51
N LEU A 47 -23.76 -4.47 13.30
CA LEU A 47 -23.23 -5.15 12.13
C LEU A 47 -21.74 -5.46 12.33
N ALA A 48 -20.96 -4.52 12.86
CA ALA A 48 -19.55 -4.73 13.17
C ALA A 48 -19.35 -5.88 14.18
N LYS A 49 -20.16 -5.94 15.24
CA LYS A 49 -20.14 -7.03 16.22
C LYS A 49 -20.59 -8.37 15.65
N TRP A 50 -21.50 -8.36 14.68
CA TRP A 50 -21.91 -9.57 13.97
C TRP A 50 -20.81 -10.05 13.03
N LEU A 51 -20.21 -9.15 12.25
CA LEU A 51 -19.12 -9.42 11.31
C LEU A 51 -17.80 -9.79 11.98
N SER A 52 -17.53 -9.32 13.21
CA SER A 52 -16.33 -9.72 13.95
C SER A 52 -16.30 -11.21 14.29
N LYS A 53 -17.41 -11.92 14.09
CA LYS A 53 -17.50 -13.38 14.20
C LYS A 53 -17.23 -14.10 12.87
N SER A 54 -17.10 -13.35 11.77
CA SER A 54 -16.78 -13.86 10.46
C SER A 54 -15.27 -13.89 10.26
N ASP A 55 -14.77 -14.96 9.64
CA ASP A 55 -13.36 -15.10 9.30
C ASP A 55 -12.95 -14.30 8.04
N PHE A 56 -13.92 -13.69 7.33
CA PHE A 56 -13.69 -13.19 5.98
C PHE A 56 -13.52 -11.68 5.88
N ILE A 57 -14.37 -10.89 6.55
CA ILE A 57 -14.35 -9.43 6.46
C ILE A 57 -14.68 -8.84 7.82
N ASP A 58 -13.66 -8.33 8.51
CA ASP A 58 -13.79 -7.55 9.72
C ASP A 58 -13.03 -6.21 9.58
N GLU A 59 -13.09 -5.38 10.63
CA GLU A 59 -12.39 -4.09 10.63
C GLU A 59 -10.87 -4.22 10.52
N LYS A 60 -10.29 -5.33 11.03
CA LYS A 60 -8.86 -5.60 10.93
C LYS A 60 -8.46 -5.87 9.49
N PHE A 61 -9.21 -6.70 8.77
CA PHE A 61 -9.02 -6.94 7.35
C PHE A 61 -9.09 -5.65 6.55
N LEU A 62 -10.08 -4.79 6.80
CA LEU A 62 -10.19 -3.50 6.11
C LEU A 62 -8.98 -2.61 6.40
N SER A 63 -8.55 -2.53 7.65
CA SER A 63 -7.38 -1.72 8.04
C SER A 63 -6.07 -2.24 7.46
N TYR A 64 -5.92 -3.57 7.37
CA TYR A 64 -4.81 -4.22 6.70
C TYR A 64 -4.75 -3.85 5.21
N GLN A 65 -5.89 -3.95 4.50
CA GLN A 65 -5.96 -3.61 3.08
C GLN A 65 -5.63 -2.13 2.85
N ILE A 66 -6.16 -1.23 3.68
CA ILE A 66 -5.86 0.21 3.64
C ILE A 66 -4.33 0.43 3.69
N GLY A 67 -3.65 -0.10 4.71
CA GLY A 67 -2.20 0.13 4.84
C GLY A 67 -1.38 -0.54 3.74
N CYS A 68 -1.80 -1.70 3.21
CA CYS A 68 -1.12 -2.34 2.08
C CYS A 68 -1.23 -1.50 0.80
N PHE A 69 -2.43 -1.00 0.47
CA PHE A 69 -2.63 -0.19 -0.73
C PHE A 69 -2.08 1.24 -0.59
N GLU A 70 -2.09 1.80 0.61
CA GLU A 70 -1.42 3.08 0.90
C GLU A 70 0.11 2.94 0.74
N SER A 71 0.70 1.87 1.28
CA SER A 71 2.10 1.52 1.06
C SER A 71 2.42 1.37 -0.42
N ALA A 72 1.59 0.64 -1.18
CA ALA A 72 1.76 0.47 -2.62
C ALA A 72 1.62 1.80 -3.39
N SER A 73 0.72 2.69 -2.98
CA SER A 73 0.55 4.01 -3.56
C SER A 73 1.82 4.86 -3.41
N HIS A 74 2.41 4.88 -2.22
CA HIS A 74 3.67 5.59 -1.95
C HIS A 74 4.84 5.02 -2.76
N TYR A 75 4.91 3.69 -2.91
CA TYR A 75 5.91 3.03 -3.72
C TYR A 75 5.82 3.42 -5.21
N TRP A 76 4.64 3.32 -5.82
CA TRP A 76 4.50 3.68 -7.24
C TRP A 76 4.70 5.18 -7.46
N GLN A 77 4.32 6.01 -6.51
CA GLN A 77 4.60 7.44 -6.57
C GLN A 77 6.10 7.74 -6.46
N SER A 78 6.86 6.96 -5.69
CA SER A 78 8.32 7.12 -5.63
C SER A 78 8.98 6.74 -6.95
N GLU A 79 8.51 5.72 -7.66
CA GLU A 79 9.03 5.39 -9.00
C GLU A 79 8.74 6.53 -10.01
N LYS A 80 7.57 7.18 -9.89
CA LYS A 80 7.26 8.37 -10.70
C LYS A 80 8.16 9.56 -10.33
N ASP A 81 8.39 9.82 -9.05
CA ASP A 81 9.22 10.94 -8.60
C ASP A 81 10.72 10.69 -8.88
N GLN A 82 11.13 9.42 -8.99
CA GLN A 82 12.46 9.03 -9.46
C GLN A 82 12.66 9.42 -10.93
N ALA A 83 11.64 9.21 -11.78
CA ALA A 83 11.67 9.67 -13.17
C ALA A 83 11.73 11.20 -13.31
N ASP A 84 11.22 11.94 -12.32
CA ASP A 84 11.31 13.40 -12.21
C ASP A 84 12.62 13.88 -11.53
N CYS A 85 13.56 12.99 -11.20
CA CYS A 85 14.81 13.28 -10.50
C CYS A 85 14.65 13.95 -9.12
N LYS A 86 13.55 13.68 -8.40
CA LYS A 86 13.28 14.22 -7.06
C LYS A 86 13.76 13.27 -5.96
N TYR A 87 15.05 12.95 -5.93
CA TYR A 87 15.59 11.83 -5.14
C TYR A 87 15.36 11.93 -3.62
N GLY A 88 15.38 13.12 -3.03
CA GLY A 88 15.00 13.30 -1.62
C GLY A 88 13.55 12.88 -1.32
N VAL A 89 12.63 13.26 -2.22
CA VAL A 89 11.21 12.88 -2.13
C VAL A 89 11.03 11.38 -2.34
N VAL A 90 11.82 10.76 -3.22
CA VAL A 90 11.82 9.30 -3.43
C VAL A 90 12.13 8.57 -2.14
N ILE A 91 13.18 8.98 -1.41
CA ILE A 91 13.56 8.38 -0.12
C ILE A 91 12.44 8.53 0.90
N ALA A 92 11.91 9.75 1.08
CA ALA A 92 10.83 10.01 2.03
C ALA A 92 9.59 9.15 1.74
N ARG A 93 9.22 8.97 0.47
CA ARG A 93 8.09 8.12 0.07
C ARG A 93 8.35 6.63 0.31
N LEU A 94 9.56 6.16 0.02
CA LEU A 94 9.94 4.76 0.27
C LEU A 94 9.98 4.45 1.78
N GLN A 95 10.46 5.38 2.61
CA GLN A 95 10.39 5.26 4.08
C GLN A 95 8.95 5.17 4.57
N LEU A 96 8.06 6.03 4.07
CA LEU A 96 6.65 5.99 4.43
C LEU A 96 5.96 4.70 3.97
N SER A 97 6.26 4.25 2.75
CA SER A 97 5.78 2.97 2.20
C SER A 97 6.18 1.79 3.09
N GLN A 98 7.44 1.75 3.54
CA GLN A 98 7.97 0.71 4.42
C GLN A 98 7.27 0.73 5.80
N LEU A 99 7.17 1.92 6.40
CA LEU A 99 6.52 2.09 7.70
C LEU A 99 5.07 1.61 7.69
N LEU A 100 4.32 1.95 6.64
CA LEU A 100 2.93 1.52 6.46
C LEU A 100 2.82 -0.01 6.31
N SER A 101 3.65 -0.61 5.44
CA SER A 101 3.71 -2.07 5.23
C SER A 101 4.01 -2.83 6.53
N GLN A 102 4.95 -2.32 7.34
CA GLN A 102 5.31 -2.93 8.62
C GLN A 102 4.23 -2.76 9.68
N SER A 103 3.57 -1.59 9.73
CA SER A 103 2.52 -1.30 10.72
C SER A 103 1.32 -2.25 10.63
N VAL A 104 1.00 -2.74 9.42
CA VAL A 104 -0.13 -3.66 9.19
C VAL A 104 0.22 -5.13 9.36
N ALA A 105 1.49 -5.48 9.58
CA ALA A 105 1.93 -6.88 9.72
C ALA A 105 1.26 -7.58 10.92
N SER A 106 0.92 -6.84 11.99
CA SER A 106 0.22 -7.36 13.17
C SER A 106 -1.26 -7.66 12.93
N SER A 107 -1.83 -7.08 11.87
CA SER A 107 -3.24 -7.21 11.49
C SER A 107 -3.42 -8.11 10.26
N GLU A 108 -2.39 -8.89 9.95
CA GLU A 108 -2.34 -9.71 8.75
C GLU A 108 -3.40 -10.84 8.78
N PRO A 109 -4.19 -11.02 7.71
CA PRO A 109 -5.14 -12.12 7.62
C PRO A 109 -4.44 -13.47 7.68
N ALA A 110 -5.13 -14.50 8.17
CA ALA A 110 -4.61 -15.87 8.21
C ALA A 110 -4.29 -16.47 6.82
N LEU A 111 -4.81 -15.86 5.75
CA LEU A 111 -4.59 -16.29 4.38
C LEU A 111 -3.13 -16.03 3.94
N GLU A 112 -2.41 -17.10 3.65
CA GLU A 112 -0.98 -17.06 3.28
C GLU A 112 -0.70 -16.21 2.03
N SER A 113 -1.63 -16.16 1.07
CA SER A 113 -1.47 -15.31 -0.13
C SER A 113 -1.40 -13.82 0.20
N SER A 114 -2.17 -13.36 1.21
CA SER A 114 -2.13 -11.98 1.67
C SER A 114 -0.77 -11.66 2.29
N ARG A 115 -0.28 -12.56 3.15
CA ARG A 115 1.05 -12.45 3.76
C ARG A 115 2.17 -12.38 2.73
N ASN A 116 2.13 -13.26 1.74
CA ASN A 116 3.13 -13.29 0.68
C ASN A 116 3.09 -12.02 -0.19
N ALA A 117 1.89 -11.48 -0.47
CA ALA A 117 1.75 -10.23 -1.21
C ALA A 117 2.37 -9.05 -0.44
N ARG A 118 2.06 -8.90 0.85
CA ARG A 118 2.64 -7.85 1.69
C ARG A 118 4.16 -7.99 1.81
N LYS A 119 4.66 -9.20 2.12
CA LYS A 119 6.12 -9.45 2.20
C LYS A 119 6.83 -9.09 0.90
N LYS A 120 6.26 -9.48 -0.24
CA LYS A 120 6.82 -9.13 -1.55
C LYS A 120 6.91 -7.61 -1.76
N LEU A 121 5.88 -6.86 -1.37
CA LEU A 121 5.91 -5.39 -1.40
C LEU A 121 7.01 -4.85 -0.47
N ASP A 122 7.07 -5.34 0.76
CA ASP A 122 8.05 -4.93 1.77
C ASP A 122 9.50 -5.17 1.32
N ASP A 123 9.78 -6.32 0.70
CA ASP A 123 11.09 -6.69 0.17
C ASP A 123 11.51 -5.76 -0.97
N ILE A 124 10.57 -5.46 -1.90
CA ILE A 124 10.81 -4.54 -3.03
C ILE A 124 11.11 -3.14 -2.50
N VAL A 125 10.29 -2.63 -1.58
CA VAL A 125 10.44 -1.30 -0.99
C VAL A 125 11.76 -1.20 -0.23
N SER A 126 12.09 -2.20 0.58
CA SER A 126 13.33 -2.23 1.36
C SER A 126 14.57 -2.24 0.47
N SER A 127 14.55 -3.04 -0.60
CA SER A 127 15.64 -3.08 -1.58
C SER A 127 15.80 -1.73 -2.29
N LYS A 128 14.69 -1.12 -2.73
CA LYS A 128 14.69 0.18 -3.43
C LYS A 128 15.12 1.32 -2.52
N LEU A 129 14.67 1.33 -1.27
CA LEU A 129 15.05 2.34 -0.28
C LEU A 129 16.56 2.31 -0.01
N LYS A 130 17.13 1.11 0.16
CA LYS A 130 18.58 0.95 0.37
C LYS A 130 19.38 1.52 -0.81
N THR A 131 18.96 1.24 -2.04
CA THR A 131 19.60 1.80 -3.24
C THR A 131 19.43 3.31 -3.31
N ALA A 132 18.22 3.83 -3.08
CA ALA A 132 17.95 5.27 -3.14
C ALA A 132 18.76 6.06 -2.10
N ILE A 133 18.89 5.54 -0.87
CA ILE A 133 19.74 6.13 0.17
C ILE A 133 21.20 6.13 -0.28
N TYR A 134 21.71 4.97 -0.74
CA TYR A 134 23.10 4.87 -1.19
C TYR A 134 23.41 5.87 -2.32
N ASP A 135 22.54 5.95 -3.34
CA ASP A 135 22.74 6.86 -4.47
C ASP A 135 22.64 8.34 -4.02
N ASN A 136 21.74 8.66 -3.09
CA ASN A 136 21.64 10.02 -2.57
C ASN A 136 22.85 10.40 -1.69
N ASP A 137 23.38 9.47 -0.91
CA ASP A 137 24.55 9.70 -0.06
C ASP A 137 25.86 9.79 -0.86
N THR A 138 25.91 9.20 -2.07
CA THR A 138 27.13 9.12 -2.88
C THR A 138 27.13 9.99 -4.13
N ILE A 139 25.97 10.28 -4.72
CA ILE A 139 25.84 10.95 -6.02
C ILE A 139 25.04 12.24 -5.90
N TYR A 140 23.82 12.18 -5.36
CA TYR A 140 22.84 13.26 -5.55
C TYR A 140 22.81 14.31 -4.43
N HIS A 141 23.01 13.89 -3.18
CA HIS A 141 23.00 14.74 -1.98
C HIS A 141 21.77 15.65 -1.82
N TYR A 142 20.59 15.19 -2.24
CA TYR A 142 19.35 15.92 -2.01
C TYR A 142 18.94 15.85 -0.53
N SER A 143 18.29 16.91 -0.04
CA SER A 143 17.63 16.88 1.27
C SER A 143 16.46 15.90 1.25
N VAL A 144 16.42 15.02 2.25
CA VAL A 144 15.33 14.07 2.50
C VAL A 144 14.32 14.67 3.47
#